data_AF-A0A9W9P060-F1
#
_entry.id   AF-A0A9W9P060-F1
#
_cell.length_a   1.000
_cell.length_b   1.000
_cell.length_c   1.000
_cell.angle_alpha   90.00
_cell.angle_beta   90.00
_cell.angle_gamma   90.00
#
_symmetry.space_group_name_H-M   'P 1'
#
loop_
_entity.id
_entity.type
_entity.pdbx_description
1 polymer ?
#
loop_
_entity_poly.entity_id
_entity_poly.type
_entity_poly.pdbx_seq_one_letter_code
_entity_poly.pdbx_strand_id
1 'polypeptide(L)'
;MAIETLPEPPSFETTKRLLASLINEGLASATIQGKTAEPKSIICLRKNDSPDEDISLLVKAAPGALVQDRDGEVLPVIQPSMFCPPVLVASKGVQHETVEAGELFALLSPWFGDLASQDVLDEISRHLQNSGSNQG
;
A
#
# COMPACT_ATOMS: atom_id res chain seq x y z
N MET A 1 4.06 -2.30 16.80
CA MET A 1 2.62 -2.17 16.51
C MET A 1 2.17 -3.46 15.84
N ALA A 2 1.03 -4.04 16.23
CA ALA A 2 0.54 -5.29 15.64
C ALA A 2 -0.63 -4.96 14.70
N ILE A 3 -0.46 -5.25 13.41
CA ILE A 3 -1.57 -5.24 12.44
C ILE A 3 -2.18 -6.63 12.46
N GLU A 4 -3.44 -6.74 12.85
CA GLU A 4 -4.17 -8.01 12.82
C GLU A 4 -4.62 -8.30 11.39
N THR A 5 -4.47 -9.55 10.96
CA THR A 5 -4.87 -9.94 9.60
C THR A 5 -6.37 -10.22 9.59
N LEU A 6 -7.10 -9.55 8.70
CA LEU A 6 -8.52 -9.80 8.48
C LEU A 6 -8.73 -10.91 7.45
N PRO A 7 -9.90 -11.58 7.43
CA PRO A 7 -10.30 -12.39 6.29
C PRO A 7 -10.24 -11.56 5.01
N GLU A 8 -9.72 -12.12 3.92
CA GLU A 8 -9.54 -11.37 2.69
C GLU A 8 -10.87 -11.17 1.95
N PRO A 9 -11.38 -9.92 1.83
CA PRO A 9 -12.56 -9.67 1.03
C PRO A 9 -12.20 -9.68 -0.46
N PRO A 10 -13.15 -10.01 -1.36
CA PRO A 10 -12.92 -9.99 -2.80
C PRO A 10 -12.39 -8.64 -3.34
N SER A 11 -12.80 -7.52 -2.73
CA SER A 11 -12.36 -6.18 -3.10
C SER A 11 -10.86 -5.94 -2.86
N PHE A 12 -10.24 -6.70 -1.94
CA PHE A 12 -8.84 -6.52 -1.57
C PHE A 12 -7.87 -6.90 -2.68
N GLU A 13 -8.26 -7.75 -3.63
CA GLU A 13 -7.42 -8.07 -4.80
C GLU A 13 -7.02 -6.82 -5.59
N THR A 14 -7.92 -5.85 -5.71
CA THR A 14 -7.62 -4.58 -6.37
C THR A 14 -6.61 -3.76 -5.55
N THR A 15 -6.74 -3.77 -4.22
CA THR A 15 -5.79 -3.11 -3.31
C THR A 15 -4.40 -3.74 -3.38
N LYS A 16 -4.29 -5.07 -3.40
CA LYS A 16 -3.02 -5.78 -3.56
C LYS A 16 -2.31 -5.40 -4.85
N ARG A 17 -3.06 -5.33 -5.97
CA ARG A 17 -2.52 -4.88 -7.26
C ARG A 17 -2.03 -3.44 -7.20
N LEU A 18 -2.82 -2.54 -6.60
CA LEU A 18 -2.42 -1.15 -6.42
C LEU A 18 -1.11 -1.04 -5.63
N LEU A 19 -1.02 -1.68 -4.46
CA LEU A 19 0.19 -1.65 -3.62
C LEU A 19 1.42 -2.19 -4.37
N ALA A 20 1.28 -3.30 -5.09
CA ALA A 20 2.37 -3.87 -5.88
C ALA A 20 2.81 -2.91 -7.00
N SER A 21 1.87 -2.28 -7.72
CA SER A 21 2.18 -1.28 -8.75
C SER A 21 2.91 -0.07 -8.16
N LEU A 22 2.45 0.46 -7.02
CA LEU A 22 3.09 1.61 -6.37
C LEU A 22 4.57 1.35 -6.07
N ILE A 23 4.91 0.15 -5.59
CA ILE A 23 6.29 -0.23 -5.28
C ILE A 23 7.08 -0.52 -6.57
N ASN A 24 6.53 -1.36 -7.45
CA ASN A 24 7.27 -1.86 -8.63
C ASN A 24 7.54 -0.77 -9.67
N GLU A 25 6.63 0.20 -9.78
CA GLU A 25 6.78 1.35 -10.69
C GLU A 25 7.59 2.48 -10.06
N GLY A 26 8.05 2.30 -8.81
CA GLY A 26 8.81 3.32 -8.08
C GLY A 26 7.99 4.57 -7.79
N LEU A 27 6.67 4.44 -7.63
CA LEU A 27 5.76 5.54 -7.28
C LEU A 27 5.70 5.78 -5.75
N ALA A 28 6.18 4.81 -4.97
CA ALA A 28 6.33 4.92 -3.52
C ALA A 28 7.60 4.21 -3.06
N SER A 29 8.22 4.73 -2.02
CA SER A 29 9.32 4.07 -1.31
C SER A 29 8.72 3.07 -0.34
N ALA A 30 9.28 1.86 -0.30
CA ALA A 30 8.81 0.79 0.58
C ALA A 30 9.95 0.28 1.47
N THR A 31 9.70 0.17 2.77
CA THR A 31 10.67 -0.39 3.74
C THR A 31 10.06 -1.48 4.60
N ILE A 32 10.89 -2.40 5.09
CA ILE A 32 10.45 -3.45 6.02
C ILE A 32 10.57 -2.93 7.46
N GLN A 33 9.45 -2.94 8.19
CA GLN A 33 9.42 -2.76 9.64
C GLN A 33 9.44 -4.11 10.34
N GLY A 34 10.44 -4.32 11.20
CA GLY A 34 10.64 -5.54 11.98
C GLY A 34 12.05 -6.12 11.82
N LYS A 35 12.49 -6.97 12.76
CA LYS A 35 13.74 -7.72 12.60
C LYS A 35 13.50 -8.80 11.53
N THR A 36 14.41 -8.91 10.57
CA THR A 36 14.41 -9.86 9.43
C THR A 36 14.20 -11.34 9.78
N ALA A 37 14.21 -11.70 11.07
CA ALA A 37 13.97 -13.06 11.57
C ALA A 37 12.55 -13.33 12.07
N GLU A 38 11.65 -12.34 12.11
CA GLU A 38 10.25 -12.56 12.55
C GLU A 38 9.28 -12.78 11.38
N PRO A 39 8.29 -13.68 11.51
CA PRO A 39 7.32 -14.01 10.46
C PRO A 39 6.24 -12.93 10.23
N LYS A 40 6.53 -11.67 10.56
CA LYS A 40 5.60 -10.54 10.47
C LYS A 40 6.31 -9.30 9.93
N SER A 41 6.86 -9.40 8.72
CA SER A 41 7.40 -8.25 7.98
C SER A 41 6.24 -7.31 7.64
N ILE A 42 6.17 -6.16 8.31
CA ILE A 42 5.25 -5.09 7.92
C ILE A 42 5.96 -4.28 6.84
N ILE A 43 5.35 -4.16 5.67
CA ILE A 43 5.84 -3.31 4.59
C ILE A 43 5.24 -1.92 4.81
N CYS A 44 6.10 -0.91 4.90
CA CYS A 44 5.73 0.48 5.08
C CYS A 44 5.99 1.24 3.78
N LEU A 45 4.95 1.81 3.18
CA LEU A 45 5.04 2.63 1.98
C LEU A 45 4.94 4.12 2.36
N ARG A 46 5.77 4.95 1.73
CA ARG A 46 5.80 6.42 1.86
C ARG A 46 6.03 7.08 0.50
N LYS A 47 5.74 8.38 0.40
CA LYS A 47 6.09 9.16 -0.78
C LYS A 47 7.60 9.16 -1.00
N ASN A 48 8.00 9.12 -2.26
CA ASN A 48 9.40 9.31 -2.65
C ASN A 48 9.87 10.73 -2.29
N ASP A 49 11.15 10.86 -1.94
CA ASP A 49 11.83 12.14 -1.73
C ASP A 49 11.23 13.04 -0.63
N SER A 50 10.25 12.54 0.11
CA SER A 50 9.62 13.21 1.25
C SER A 50 9.14 12.17 2.28
N PRO A 51 10.08 11.43 2.91
CA PRO A 51 9.74 10.40 3.89
C PRO A 51 9.09 10.97 5.17
N ASP A 52 9.20 12.29 5.38
CA ASP A 52 8.55 13.04 6.47
C ASP A 52 7.12 13.50 6.11
N GLU A 53 6.60 13.17 4.92
CA GLU A 53 5.22 13.49 4.59
C GLU A 53 4.26 12.74 5.53
N ASP A 54 3.15 13.40 5.88
CA ASP A 54 2.28 12.98 6.98
C ASP A 54 1.62 11.60 6.78
N ILE A 55 1.66 11.02 5.58
CA ILE A 55 0.96 9.78 5.22
C ILE A 55 1.95 8.62 5.05
N SER A 56 1.68 7.52 5.75
CA SER A 56 2.34 6.23 5.51
C SER A 56 1.31 5.11 5.46
N LEU A 57 1.53 4.15 4.56
CA LEU A 57 0.76 2.93 4.50
C LEU A 57 1.55 1.81 5.17
N LEU A 58 0.90 1.04 6.02
CA LEU A 58 1.48 -0.14 6.62
C LEU A 58 0.63 -1.34 6.23
N VAL A 59 1.26 -2.34 5.62
CA VAL A 59 0.58 -3.56 5.18
C VAL A 59 1.42 -4.76 5.57
N LYS A 60 0.76 -5.81 6.04
CA LYS A 60 1.46 -7.02 6.45
C LYS A 60 1.84 -7.86 5.23
N ALA A 61 3.07 -8.37 5.20
CA ALA A 61 3.44 -9.38 4.23
C ALA A 61 2.74 -10.72 4.51
N ALA A 62 2.35 -11.42 3.46
CA ALA A 62 1.76 -12.74 3.56
C ALA A 62 2.74 -13.75 4.17
N PRO A 63 2.28 -14.75 4.95
CA PRO A 63 3.14 -15.79 5.47
C PRO A 63 3.92 -16.48 4.35
N GLY A 64 5.25 -16.53 4.47
CA GLY A 64 6.12 -17.15 3.46
C GLY A 64 6.39 -16.27 2.23
N ALA A 65 5.89 -15.04 2.17
CA ALA A 65 6.26 -14.09 1.13
C ALA A 65 7.76 -13.78 1.21
N LEU A 66 8.45 -13.93 0.07
CA LEU A 66 9.87 -13.59 -0.07
C LEU A 66 9.99 -12.15 -0.55
N VAL A 67 9.96 -11.21 0.40
CA VAL A 67 10.22 -9.79 0.12
C VAL A 67 11.73 -9.58 0.11
N GLN A 68 12.29 -9.27 -1.06
CA GLN A 68 13.71 -8.93 -1.15
C GLN A 68 13.92 -7.48 -0.71
N ASP A 69 14.93 -7.25 0.11
CA ASP A 69 15.34 -5.92 0.53
C ASP A 69 16.85 -5.68 0.31
N ARG A 70 17.21 -4.40 0.19
CA ARG A 70 18.58 -3.91 0.26
C ARG A 70 18.63 -2.88 1.38
N ASP A 71 19.35 -3.19 2.45
CA ASP A 71 19.47 -2.31 3.62
C ASP A 71 18.12 -1.89 4.22
N GLY A 72 17.11 -2.78 4.17
CA GLY A 72 15.75 -2.53 4.65
C GLY A 72 14.79 -1.87 3.64
N GLU A 73 15.29 -1.43 2.49
CA GLU A 73 14.47 -0.93 1.37
C GLU A 73 14.02 -2.09 0.48
N VAL A 74 12.72 -2.17 0.23
CA VAL A 74 12.10 -3.23 -0.56
C VAL A 74 12.45 -3.05 -2.04
N LEU A 75 12.91 -4.12 -2.68
CA LEU A 75 13.20 -4.12 -4.12
C LEU A 75 11.90 -4.19 -4.94
N PRO A 76 11.85 -3.58 -6.16
CA PRO A 76 10.66 -3.49 -7.01
C PRO A 76 10.35 -4.82 -7.73
N VAL A 77 10.15 -5.89 -6.97
CA VAL A 77 9.84 -7.25 -7.44
C VAL A 77 8.73 -7.85 -6.56
N ILE A 78 7.69 -7.07 -6.30
CA ILE A 78 6.59 -7.42 -5.41
C ILE A 78 5.41 -8.00 -6.19
N GLN A 79 4.92 -9.15 -5.72
CA GLN A 79 3.70 -9.76 -6.24
C GLN A 79 2.49 -9.34 -5.40
N PRO A 80 1.32 -9.10 -6.00
CA PRO A 80 0.11 -8.76 -5.25
C PRO A 80 -0.22 -9.75 -4.12
N SER A 81 -0.03 -11.06 -4.34
CA SER A 81 -0.27 -12.12 -3.34
C SER A 81 0.63 -12.03 -2.10
N MET A 82 1.63 -11.16 -2.09
CA MET A 82 2.52 -10.96 -0.94
C MET A 82 1.91 -10.07 0.14
N PHE A 83 0.71 -9.52 -0.05
CA PHE A 83 0.07 -8.65 0.93
C PHE A 83 -1.13 -9.32 1.61
N CYS A 84 -1.31 -9.03 2.89
CA CYS A 84 -2.49 -9.40 3.66
C CYS A 84 -3.28 -8.16 4.08
N PRO A 85 -4.63 -8.25 4.13
CA PRO A 85 -5.46 -7.18 4.64
C PRO A 85 -5.38 -7.09 6.17
N PRO A 86 -5.72 -5.92 6.75
CA PRO A 86 -6.02 -4.67 6.06
C PRO A 86 -4.73 -3.87 5.76
N VAL A 87 -4.87 -2.79 5.00
CA VAL A 87 -3.87 -1.72 4.97
C VAL A 87 -4.18 -0.75 6.11
N LEU A 88 -3.20 -0.48 6.94
CA LEU A 88 -3.28 0.57 7.94
C LEU A 88 -2.73 1.86 7.35
N VAL A 89 -3.55 2.89 7.29
CA VAL A 89 -3.15 4.24 6.91
C VAL A 89 -2.83 5.02 8.18
N ALA A 90 -1.60 5.50 8.31
CA ALA A 90 -1.21 6.44 9.36
C ALA A 90 -1.07 7.84 8.74
N SER A 91 -1.88 8.79 9.20
CA SER A 91 -1.90 10.18 8.73
C SER A 91 -2.12 11.17 9.87
N LYS A 92 -1.23 12.15 10.05
CA LYS A 92 -1.39 13.25 11.04
C LYS A 92 -1.75 12.79 12.47
N GLY A 93 -1.15 11.70 12.91
CA GLY A 93 -1.41 11.10 14.23
C GLY A 93 -2.72 10.31 14.34
N VAL A 94 -3.49 10.19 13.25
CA VAL A 94 -4.66 9.33 13.14
C VAL A 94 -4.28 8.06 12.39
N GLN A 95 -4.81 6.93 12.84
CA GLN A 95 -4.68 5.65 12.16
C GLN A 95 -6.06 5.09 11.83
N HIS A 96 -6.22 4.57 10.62
CA HIS A 96 -7.41 3.82 10.23
C HIS A 96 -7.04 2.66 9.30
N GLU A 97 -7.86 1.62 9.35
CA GLU A 97 -7.72 0.45 8.49
C GLU A 97 -8.62 0.59 7.27
N THR A 98 -8.11 0.17 6.11
CA THR A 98 -8.89 0.08 4.88
C THR A 98 -8.49 -1.16 4.09
N VAL A 99 -9.43 -1.63 3.28
CA VAL A 99 -9.24 -2.70 2.29
C VAL A 99 -9.51 -2.19 0.88
N GLU A 100 -9.87 -0.91 0.73
CA GLU A 100 -10.43 -0.35 -0.51
C GLU A 100 -9.40 0.47 -1.29
N ALA A 101 -9.16 0.06 -2.54
CA ALA A 101 -8.13 0.66 -3.39
C ALA A 101 -8.44 2.12 -3.74
N GLY A 102 -9.71 2.46 -3.96
CA GLY A 102 -10.13 3.82 -4.27
C GLY A 102 -9.89 4.79 -3.12
N GLU A 103 -10.20 4.38 -1.89
CA GLU A 103 -9.92 5.16 -0.68
C GLU A 103 -8.42 5.42 -0.53
N LEU A 104 -7.61 4.35 -0.65
CA LEU A 104 -6.15 4.46 -0.61
C LEU A 104 -5.62 5.40 -1.69
N PHE A 105 -6.04 5.23 -2.95
CA PHE A 105 -5.54 6.07 -4.04
C PHE A 105 -5.96 7.53 -3.88
N ALA A 106 -7.18 7.81 -3.43
CA ALA A 106 -7.62 9.17 -3.14
C ALA A 106 -6.70 9.85 -2.10
N LEU A 107 -6.37 9.14 -1.01
CA LEU A 107 -5.46 9.60 0.02
C LEU A 107 -4.04 9.84 -0.50
N LEU A 108 -3.57 8.97 -1.39
CA LEU A 108 -2.23 9.06 -2.00
C LEU A 108 -2.16 10.02 -3.19
N SER A 109 -3.27 10.48 -3.75
CA SER A 109 -3.28 11.33 -4.95
C SER A 109 -2.34 12.54 -4.87
N PRO A 110 -2.13 13.22 -3.72
CA PRO A 110 -1.17 14.32 -3.62
C PRO A 110 0.30 13.90 -3.87
N TRP A 111 0.63 12.60 -3.80
CA TRP A 111 1.96 12.09 -4.15
C TRP A 111 2.25 12.22 -5.63
N PHE A 112 1.20 12.26 -6.46
CA PHE A 112 1.29 12.20 -7.92
C PHE A 112 0.93 13.54 -8.59
N GLY A 113 0.81 14.63 -7.83
CA GLY A 113 0.46 15.95 -8.35
C GLY A 113 1.44 16.50 -9.38
N ASP A 114 2.70 16.07 -9.33
CA ASP A 114 3.72 16.43 -10.33
C ASP A 114 3.64 15.55 -11.60
N LEU A 115 2.93 14.42 -11.55
CA LEU A 115 2.82 13.43 -12.64
C LEU A 115 1.53 13.58 -13.44
N ALA A 116 0.44 13.99 -12.81
CA ALA A 116 -0.88 14.10 -13.45
C ALA A 116 -1.73 15.23 -12.84
N SER A 117 -2.69 15.74 -13.61
CA SER A 117 -3.66 16.72 -13.11
C SER A 117 -4.66 16.08 -12.14
N GLN A 118 -5.26 16.90 -11.27
CA GLN A 118 -6.25 16.43 -10.29
C GLN A 118 -7.42 15.70 -10.95
N ASP A 119 -7.94 16.19 -12.08
CA ASP A 119 -9.04 15.55 -12.81
C ASP A 119 -8.71 14.09 -13.21
N VAL A 120 -7.46 13.84 -13.63
CA VAL A 120 -7.00 12.49 -14.00
C VAL A 120 -6.89 11.61 -12.76
N LEU A 121 -6.36 12.15 -11.65
CA LEU A 121 -6.22 11.42 -10.40
C LEU A 121 -7.59 11.06 -9.79
N ASP A 122 -8.56 11.96 -9.86
CA ASP A 122 -9.93 11.73 -9.43
C ASP A 122 -10.62 10.64 -10.27
N GLU A 123 -10.38 10.64 -11.59
CA GLU A 123 -10.90 9.61 -12.47
C GLU A 123 -10.30 8.22 -12.16
N ILE A 124 -8.99 8.14 -11.91
CA ILE A 124 -8.33 6.89 -11.50
C ILE A 124 -8.91 6.38 -10.18
N SER A 125 -9.05 7.26 -9.18
CA SER A 125 -9.65 6.93 -7.89
C SER A 125 -11.04 6.31 -8.05
N ARG A 126 -11.89 6.95 -8.85
CA ARG A 126 -13.24 6.46 -9.17
C ARG A 126 -13.21 5.09 -9.86
N HIS A 127 -12.30 4.87 -10.81
CA HIS A 127 -12.16 3.58 -11.48
C HIS A 127 -11.70 2.47 -10.54
N LEU A 128 -10.78 2.77 -9.61
CA LEU A 128 -10.34 1.82 -8.59
C LEU A 128 -11.48 1.44 -7.63
N GLN A 129 -12.28 2.42 -7.20
CA GLN A 129 -13.43 2.18 -6.34
C GLN A 129 -14.51 1.31 -7.01
N ASN A 130 -14.78 1.57 -8.29
CA ASN A 130 -15.69 0.76 -9.08
C ASN A 130 -15.13 -0.67 -9.30
N SER A 131 -13.83 -0.79 -9.49
CA SER A 131 -13.17 -2.09 -9.68
C SER A 131 -13.24 -2.96 -8.43
N GLY A 132 -13.06 -2.38 -7.23
CA GLY A 132 -13.25 -3.09 -5.97
C GLY A 132 -14.70 -3.54 -5.74
N SER A 133 -15.67 -2.67 -6.08
CA SER A 133 -17.09 -2.92 -5.90
C SER A 133 -17.66 -4.02 -6.81
N ASN A 134 -17.08 -4.20 -8.01
CA ASN A 134 -17.54 -5.18 -9.00
C ASN A 134 -16.98 -6.59 -8.79
N GLN A 135 -16.16 -6.81 -7.76
CA GLN A 135 -15.61 -8.13 -7.42
C GLN A 135 -16.40 -8.85 -6.32
N GLY A 136 -17.51 -8.26 -5.85
CA GLY A 136 -18.42 -8.81 -4.83
C GLY A 136 -19.68 -9.46 -5.39
#